data_AF-A0A7W0P730-F1
#
_entry.id   AF-A0A7W0P730-F1
#
_cell.length_a   1.000
_cell.length_b   1.000
_cell.length_c   1.000
_cell.angle_alpha   90.00
_cell.angle_beta   90.00
_cell.angle_gamma   90.00
#
_symmetry.space_group_name_H-M   'P 1'
#
loop_
_entity.id
_entity.type
_entity.pdbx_description
1 polymer ?
#
loop_
_entity_poly.entity_id
_entity_poly.type
_entity_poly.pdbx_seq_one_letter_code
_entity_poly.pdbx_strand_id
1 'polypeptide(L)'
;MVDRKATDARLAVSADGKALVTYRARGRLRHVLATGAINALAPTPGRQQVSFTMLYGRGMKSRRVLRRFANVCSAYDGPPLAWLVAACKAADGSYWALQSWQRGLPNYGVKARGGQAARELRLSHWTGELPVLSITPGWAYRGRFDHLYGSFSYLGAPVYGFRTTKRGAPLDRWGRSLYVDTYNSAYGPGWRRENGFLTRRGTGTFCYGFYNRGGRVGKGQLYRVTVAGPGVTPDVTWQGAAPGAYDPGRERERGLSGLGPGGGNDHRLC
;
A
#
# COMPACT_ATOMS: atom_id res chain seq x y z
N MET A 1 -8.22 -7.29 -0.48
CA MET A 1 -7.53 -8.54 -0.09
C MET A 1 -8.40 -9.71 -0.48
N VAL A 2 -7.83 -10.74 -1.11
CA VAL A 2 -8.49 -11.98 -1.54
C VAL A 2 -8.48 -13.02 -0.41
N ASP A 3 -7.30 -13.30 0.16
CA ASP A 3 -7.09 -14.27 1.25
C ASP A 3 -5.74 -14.04 1.94
N ARG A 4 -5.41 -14.87 2.93
CA ARG A 4 -4.12 -14.88 3.65
C ARG A 4 -3.44 -16.23 3.50
N LYS A 5 -2.09 -16.22 3.54
CA LYS A 5 -1.25 -17.42 3.40
C LYS A 5 -1.55 -18.18 2.10
N ALA A 6 -1.79 -17.44 1.03
CA ALA A 6 -1.99 -18.01 -0.30
C ALA A 6 -0.65 -18.38 -0.91
N THR A 7 -0.59 -19.54 -1.57
CA THR A 7 0.54 -20.00 -2.38
C THR A 7 0.05 -20.39 -3.77
N ASP A 8 0.97 -20.56 -4.72
CA ASP A 8 0.68 -20.97 -6.10
C ASP A 8 -0.41 -20.12 -6.77
N ALA A 9 -0.40 -18.82 -6.43
CA ALA A 9 -1.41 -17.89 -6.88
C ALA A 9 -1.21 -17.55 -8.36
N ARG A 10 -2.30 -17.67 -9.12
CA ARG A 10 -2.38 -17.39 -10.56
C ARG A 10 -3.54 -16.46 -10.83
N LEU A 11 -3.37 -15.67 -11.89
CA LEU A 11 -4.34 -14.71 -12.39
C LEU A 11 -4.68 -15.09 -13.83
N ALA A 12 -5.98 -15.13 -14.13
CA ALA A 12 -6.50 -15.22 -15.49
C ALA A 12 -7.59 -14.18 -15.65
N VAL A 13 -7.70 -13.57 -16.83
CA VAL A 13 -8.73 -12.57 -17.14
C VAL A 13 -9.44 -12.97 -18.43
N SER A 14 -10.77 -12.96 -18.39
CA SER A 14 -11.61 -13.32 -19.53
C SER A 14 -11.91 -12.11 -20.42
N ALA A 15 -12.36 -12.36 -21.66
CA ALA A 15 -12.67 -11.32 -22.64
C ALA A 15 -13.76 -10.35 -22.19
N ASP A 16 -14.65 -10.78 -21.28
CA ASP A 16 -15.68 -9.95 -20.67
C ASP A 16 -15.21 -9.22 -19.39
N GLY A 17 -13.89 -9.09 -19.18
CA GLY A 17 -13.30 -8.24 -18.14
C GLY A 17 -13.41 -8.78 -16.72
N LYS A 18 -13.56 -10.10 -16.55
CA LYS A 18 -13.63 -10.75 -15.22
C LYS A 18 -12.28 -11.35 -14.89
N ALA A 19 -11.89 -11.33 -13.61
CA ALA A 19 -10.65 -11.95 -13.15
C ALA A 19 -10.94 -13.23 -12.35
N LEU A 20 -10.25 -14.31 -12.73
CA LEU A 20 -10.22 -15.55 -11.96
C LEU A 20 -8.89 -15.64 -11.22
N VAL A 21 -8.97 -15.58 -9.89
CA VAL A 21 -7.83 -15.78 -8.99
C VAL A 21 -7.85 -17.22 -8.50
N THR A 22 -6.81 -17.98 -8.83
CA THR A 22 -6.64 -19.36 -8.38
C THR A 22 -5.43 -19.46 -7.47
N TYR A 23 -5.57 -20.06 -6.29
CA TYR A 23 -4.48 -20.18 -5.32
C TYR A 23 -4.72 -21.36 -4.36
N ARG A 24 -3.69 -21.76 -3.61
CA ARG A 24 -3.83 -22.70 -2.49
C ARG A 24 -3.82 -21.96 -1.17
N ALA A 25 -4.75 -22.30 -0.28
CA ALA A 25 -4.74 -21.83 1.10
C ALA A 25 -5.40 -22.86 2.02
N ARG A 26 -4.79 -23.09 3.19
CA ARG A 26 -5.27 -24.06 4.20
C ARG A 26 -5.48 -25.46 3.59
N GLY A 27 -4.50 -25.92 2.80
CA GLY A 27 -4.52 -27.23 2.14
C GLY A 27 -5.52 -27.39 0.99
N ARG A 28 -6.26 -26.35 0.61
CA ARG A 28 -7.30 -26.43 -0.44
C ARG A 28 -6.99 -25.52 -1.61
N LEU A 29 -7.27 -26.01 -2.82
CA LEU A 29 -7.33 -25.17 -4.01
C LEU A 29 -8.56 -24.26 -3.90
N ARG A 30 -8.36 -22.97 -4.18
CA ARG A 30 -9.37 -21.92 -4.14
C ARG A 30 -9.45 -21.26 -5.50
N HIS A 31 -10.67 -20.92 -5.87
CA HIS A 31 -10.98 -20.14 -7.05
C HIS A 31 -11.89 -18.98 -6.63
N VAL A 32 -11.52 -17.77 -7.03
CA VAL A 32 -12.28 -16.57 -6.71
C VAL A 32 -12.46 -15.78 -7.98
N LEU A 33 -13.71 -15.59 -8.39
CA LEU A 33 -14.06 -14.72 -9.51
C LEU A 33 -14.29 -13.31 -8.97
N ALA A 34 -13.57 -12.33 -9.52
CA ALA A 34 -13.67 -10.92 -9.16
C ALA A 34 -14.18 -10.10 -10.36
N THR A 35 -15.10 -9.18 -10.09
CA THR A 35 -15.81 -8.40 -11.14
C THR A 35 -16.18 -7.00 -10.63
N GLY A 36 -16.56 -6.11 -11.54
CA GLY A 36 -17.37 -4.92 -11.25
C GLY A 36 -16.64 -3.74 -10.61
N ALA A 37 -15.31 -3.72 -10.63
CA ALA A 37 -14.55 -2.63 -10.02
C ALA A 37 -13.26 -2.36 -10.77
N ILE A 38 -12.99 -1.08 -11.03
CA ILE A 38 -11.77 -0.56 -11.65
C ILE A 38 -11.41 0.79 -11.01
N ASN A 39 -10.13 1.07 -10.85
CA ASN A 39 -9.61 2.33 -10.29
C ASN A 39 -10.12 2.63 -8.88
N ALA A 40 -10.14 3.92 -8.54
CA ALA A 40 -10.65 4.45 -7.29
C ALA A 40 -11.32 5.80 -7.54
N LEU A 41 -12.26 6.15 -6.68
CA LEU A 41 -12.79 7.50 -6.59
C LEU A 41 -11.88 8.35 -5.71
N ALA A 42 -11.86 9.65 -5.96
CA ALA A 42 -11.29 10.64 -5.03
C ALA A 42 -12.13 10.70 -3.73
N PRO A 43 -11.51 10.93 -2.55
CA PRO A 43 -12.21 10.99 -1.27
C PRO A 43 -13.43 11.91 -1.28
N THR A 44 -14.63 11.30 -1.27
CA THR A 44 -15.90 12.01 -1.33
C THR A 44 -16.77 11.63 -0.13
N PRO A 45 -17.09 12.56 0.80
CA PRO A 45 -17.99 12.29 1.92
C PRO A 45 -19.33 11.71 1.44
N GLY A 46 -19.88 10.73 2.16
CA GLY A 46 -21.18 10.12 1.85
C GLY A 46 -21.19 9.13 0.67
N ARG A 47 -20.16 9.12 -0.20
CA ARG A 47 -20.07 8.17 -1.31
C ARG A 47 -19.39 6.87 -0.90
N GLN A 48 -19.81 5.76 -1.52
CA GLN A 48 -19.12 4.48 -1.38
C GLN A 48 -17.93 4.43 -2.33
N GLN A 49 -16.78 3.99 -1.82
CA GLN A 49 -15.59 3.72 -2.63
C GLN A 49 -15.78 2.43 -3.45
N VAL A 50 -15.14 2.38 -4.62
CA VAL A 50 -15.13 1.23 -5.54
C VAL A 50 -14.59 -0.02 -4.85
N SER A 51 -15.24 -1.16 -5.08
CA SER A 51 -14.81 -2.46 -4.57
C SER A 51 -15.29 -3.62 -5.42
N PHE A 52 -14.47 -4.67 -5.54
CA PHE A 52 -14.85 -5.87 -6.26
C PHE A 52 -16.06 -6.58 -5.68
N THR A 53 -16.89 -7.10 -6.57
CA THR A 53 -17.77 -8.22 -6.25
C THR A 53 -16.96 -9.51 -6.37
N MET A 54 -16.85 -10.24 -5.25
CA MET A 54 -16.04 -11.47 -5.16
C MET A 54 -16.91 -12.70 -4.95
N LEU A 55 -16.86 -13.64 -5.90
CA LEU A 55 -17.52 -14.93 -5.80
C LEU A 55 -16.49 -16.00 -5.47
N TYR A 56 -16.47 -16.41 -4.20
CA TYR A 56 -15.62 -17.48 -3.72
C TYR A 56 -16.23 -18.83 -4.13
N GLY A 57 -15.59 -19.49 -5.09
CA GLY A 57 -16.08 -20.73 -5.70
C GLY A 57 -16.27 -21.83 -4.66
N ARG A 58 -17.53 -22.24 -4.47
CA ARG A 58 -17.92 -23.49 -3.79
C ARG A 58 -18.98 -24.18 -4.64
N GLY A 59 -18.84 -25.48 -4.90
CA GLY A 59 -19.86 -26.30 -5.58
C GLY A 59 -19.88 -26.24 -7.12
N MET A 60 -20.82 -26.96 -7.74
CA MET A 60 -20.86 -27.23 -9.19
C MET A 60 -20.91 -25.99 -10.10
N LYS A 61 -21.57 -24.90 -9.67
CA LYS A 61 -21.65 -23.65 -10.45
C LYS A 61 -20.27 -23.05 -10.69
N SER A 62 -19.40 -23.05 -9.68
CA SER A 62 -18.01 -22.59 -9.81
C SER A 62 -17.21 -23.45 -10.78
N ARG A 63 -17.39 -24.79 -10.76
CA ARG A 63 -16.73 -25.71 -11.71
C ARG A 63 -17.12 -25.45 -13.17
N ARG A 64 -18.38 -25.08 -13.44
CA ARG A 64 -18.82 -24.73 -14.82
C ARG A 64 -18.20 -23.43 -15.30
N VAL A 65 -18.15 -22.40 -14.44
CA VAL A 65 -17.47 -21.14 -14.75
C VAL A 65 -16.00 -21.41 -15.05
N LEU A 66 -15.32 -22.18 -14.21
CA LEU A 66 -13.91 -22.53 -14.38
C LEU A 66 -13.64 -23.27 -15.71
N ARG A 67 -14.49 -24.23 -16.09
CA ARG A 67 -14.31 -24.99 -17.35
C ARG A 67 -14.38 -24.13 -18.60
N ARG A 68 -15.11 -23.02 -18.57
CA ARG A 68 -15.27 -22.11 -19.72
C ARG A 68 -14.43 -20.84 -19.60
N PHE A 69 -13.66 -20.70 -18.52
CA PHE A 69 -12.88 -19.50 -18.27
C PHE A 69 -11.60 -19.55 -19.12
N ALA A 70 -11.63 -18.86 -20.27
CA ALA A 70 -10.45 -18.67 -21.10
C ALA A 70 -9.69 -17.42 -20.63
N ASN A 71 -8.38 -17.58 -20.42
CA ASN A 71 -7.50 -16.43 -20.19
C ASN A 71 -7.16 -15.77 -21.53
N VAL A 72 -7.51 -14.50 -21.70
CA VAL A 72 -7.17 -13.71 -22.90
C VAL A 72 -6.23 -12.54 -22.59
N CYS A 73 -5.73 -12.49 -21.35
CA CYS A 73 -4.84 -11.43 -20.90
C CYS A 73 -3.47 -11.54 -21.59
N SER A 74 -2.92 -10.43 -22.08
CA SER A 74 -1.56 -10.35 -22.58
C SER A 74 -0.57 -10.06 -21.44
N ALA A 75 0.72 -10.15 -21.74
CA ALA A 75 1.77 -9.80 -20.79
C ALA A 75 1.56 -8.36 -20.25
N TYR A 76 1.84 -8.17 -18.96
CA TYR A 76 1.82 -6.86 -18.33
C TYR A 76 2.96 -5.99 -18.89
N ASP A 77 2.62 -4.81 -19.39
CA ASP A 77 3.55 -3.84 -19.98
C ASP A 77 3.62 -2.52 -19.20
N GLY A 78 3.03 -2.48 -17.99
CA GLY A 78 3.02 -1.29 -17.14
C GLY A 78 4.27 -1.15 -16.25
N PRO A 79 4.31 -0.10 -15.41
CA PRO A 79 5.42 0.15 -14.49
C PRO A 79 5.59 -0.96 -13.43
N PRO A 80 6.77 -1.09 -12.81
CA PRO A 80 7.02 -2.09 -11.77
C PRO A 80 6.02 -2.03 -10.61
N LEU A 81 5.55 -3.20 -10.18
CA LEU A 81 4.58 -3.33 -9.10
C LEU A 81 5.24 -3.86 -7.83
N ALA A 82 4.92 -3.24 -6.70
CA ALA A 82 5.38 -3.71 -5.40
C ALA A 82 4.85 -5.12 -5.12
N TRP A 83 5.68 -6.01 -4.57
CA TRP A 83 5.20 -7.33 -4.08
C TRP A 83 4.51 -8.20 -5.13
N LEU A 84 4.86 -8.02 -6.41
CA LEU A 84 4.22 -8.67 -7.55
C LEU A 84 4.23 -10.20 -7.42
N VAL A 85 3.08 -10.81 -7.70
CA VAL A 85 2.90 -12.26 -7.85
C VAL A 85 2.58 -12.60 -9.31
N ALA A 86 1.61 -11.90 -9.88
CA ALA A 86 1.21 -12.01 -11.28
C ALA A 86 0.54 -10.70 -11.70
N ALA A 87 0.72 -10.29 -12.95
CA ALA A 87 -0.03 -9.19 -13.54
C ALA A 87 -0.24 -9.44 -15.02
N CYS A 88 -1.26 -8.82 -15.60
CA CYS A 88 -1.53 -8.89 -17.02
C CYS A 88 -2.28 -7.65 -17.52
N LYS A 89 -2.25 -7.45 -18.83
CA LYS A 89 -3.06 -6.46 -19.54
C LYS A 89 -4.26 -7.15 -20.17
N ALA A 90 -5.46 -6.70 -19.83
CA ALA A 90 -6.72 -7.21 -20.36
C ALA A 90 -6.96 -6.69 -21.79
N ALA A 91 -7.90 -7.32 -22.50
CA ALA A 91 -8.22 -6.96 -23.89
C ALA A 91 -8.77 -5.53 -24.05
N ASP A 92 -9.37 -4.97 -23.00
CA ASP A 92 -9.85 -3.58 -22.96
C ASP A 92 -8.73 -2.56 -22.63
N GLY A 93 -7.49 -3.02 -22.48
CA GLY A 93 -6.33 -2.19 -22.14
C GLY A 93 -6.16 -1.93 -20.64
N SER A 94 -7.07 -2.41 -19.79
CA SER A 94 -6.91 -2.33 -18.34
C SER A 94 -5.87 -3.32 -17.80
N TYR A 95 -5.43 -3.12 -16.57
CA TYR A 95 -4.43 -3.95 -15.90
C TYR A 95 -5.00 -4.65 -14.69
N TRP A 96 -4.66 -5.92 -14.53
CA TRP A 96 -4.95 -6.70 -13.34
C TRP A 96 -3.65 -7.15 -12.68
N ALA A 97 -3.60 -7.14 -11.35
CA ALA A 97 -2.44 -7.62 -10.61
C ALA A 97 -2.80 -8.34 -9.32
N LEU A 98 -1.97 -9.33 -8.99
CA LEU A 98 -1.87 -9.98 -7.70
C LEU A 98 -0.60 -9.52 -7.00
N GLN A 99 -0.75 -9.06 -5.76
CA GLN A 99 0.34 -8.67 -4.88
C GLN A 99 0.27 -9.48 -3.59
N SER A 100 1.43 -9.85 -3.05
CA SER A 100 1.53 -10.62 -1.80
C SER A 100 2.23 -9.80 -0.74
N TRP A 101 1.51 -9.21 0.21
CA TRP A 101 2.10 -8.26 1.17
C TRP A 101 1.85 -8.65 2.63
N GLN A 102 2.89 -8.55 3.46
CA GLN A 102 2.85 -8.82 4.89
C GLN A 102 2.47 -7.58 5.70
N ARG A 103 1.24 -7.11 5.53
CA ARG A 103 0.75 -5.88 6.17
C ARG A 103 0.61 -5.99 7.68
N GLY A 104 0.18 -7.16 8.19
CA GLY A 104 -0.31 -7.37 9.56
C GLY A 104 0.73 -7.41 10.69
N LEU A 105 1.99 -7.05 10.43
CA LEU A 105 3.04 -7.05 11.45
C LEU A 105 2.72 -6.05 12.58
N PRO A 106 3.02 -6.39 13.85
CA PRO A 106 2.90 -5.46 14.95
C PRO A 106 3.97 -4.35 14.84
N ASN A 107 3.68 -3.19 15.44
CA ASN A 107 4.57 -2.04 15.40
C ASN A 107 5.78 -2.21 16.33
N TYR A 108 6.78 -1.34 16.13
CA TYR A 108 7.96 -1.17 16.98
C TYR A 108 8.81 -2.42 17.14
N GLY A 109 8.98 -3.19 16.05
CA GLY A 109 9.82 -4.38 16.03
C GLY A 109 9.33 -5.54 16.90
N VAL A 110 8.10 -5.46 17.44
CA VAL A 110 7.52 -6.53 18.25
C VAL A 110 7.44 -7.82 17.42
N LYS A 111 7.72 -8.96 18.05
CA LYS A 111 7.60 -10.25 17.36
C LYS A 111 6.14 -10.54 17.05
N ALA A 112 5.84 -10.79 15.78
CA ALA A 112 4.51 -11.17 15.33
C ALA A 112 4.05 -12.48 15.99
N ARG A 113 2.78 -12.55 16.37
CA ARG A 113 2.11 -13.73 16.94
C ARG A 113 0.93 -14.16 16.08
N GLY A 114 0.65 -15.46 16.07
CA GLY A 114 -0.48 -16.04 15.34
C GLY A 114 -0.51 -15.63 13.86
N GLY A 115 -1.63 -15.04 13.43
CA GLY A 115 -1.85 -14.65 12.03
C GLY A 115 -1.19 -13.34 11.59
N GLN A 116 -0.53 -12.59 12.47
CA GLN A 116 0.03 -11.26 12.16
C GLN A 116 1.09 -11.29 11.05
N ALA A 117 1.90 -12.34 11.01
CA ALA A 117 2.93 -12.54 9.99
C ALA A 117 2.38 -13.11 8.68
N ALA A 118 1.07 -13.30 8.52
CA ALA A 118 0.53 -13.84 7.27
C ALA A 118 0.67 -12.83 6.13
N ARG A 119 1.18 -13.29 4.98
CA ARG A 119 1.07 -12.53 3.73
C ARG A 119 -0.38 -12.51 3.25
N GLU A 120 -0.84 -11.34 2.86
CA GLU A 120 -2.14 -11.10 2.25
C GLU A 120 -2.00 -11.21 0.74
N LEU A 121 -2.83 -12.03 0.08
CA LEU A 121 -2.99 -11.98 -1.37
C LEU A 121 -3.97 -10.86 -1.70
N ARG A 122 -3.56 -9.94 -2.56
CA ARG A 122 -4.26 -8.69 -2.83
C ARG A 122 -4.46 -8.57 -4.33
N LEU A 123 -5.65 -8.18 -4.74
CA LEU A 123 -6.06 -8.07 -6.14
C LEU A 123 -6.30 -6.59 -6.45
N SER A 124 -5.85 -6.18 -7.62
CA SER A 124 -5.95 -4.83 -8.13
C SER A 124 -6.43 -4.84 -9.58
N HIS A 125 -7.19 -3.81 -9.96
CA HIS A 125 -7.68 -3.59 -11.33
C HIS A 125 -7.72 -2.10 -11.63
N TRP A 126 -6.98 -1.66 -12.65
CA TRP A 126 -6.85 -0.23 -12.94
C TRP A 126 -6.60 0.03 -14.43
N THR A 127 -6.79 1.29 -14.81
CA THR A 127 -6.31 1.87 -16.08
C THR A 127 -5.48 3.11 -15.76
N GLY A 128 -4.55 3.45 -16.66
CA GLY A 128 -3.70 4.62 -16.51
C GLY A 128 -2.65 4.48 -15.41
N GLU A 129 -2.37 5.60 -14.73
CA GLU A 129 -1.25 5.72 -13.79
C GLU A 129 -1.46 5.00 -12.46
N LEU A 130 -0.36 4.69 -11.78
CA LEU A 130 -0.39 4.14 -10.42
C LEU A 130 -0.59 5.26 -9.38
N PRO A 131 -1.10 4.94 -8.18
CA PRO A 131 -1.05 5.84 -7.04
C PRO A 131 0.39 6.30 -6.73
N VAL A 132 0.55 7.58 -6.42
CA VAL A 132 1.87 8.20 -6.21
C VAL A 132 2.11 8.38 -4.71
N LEU A 133 3.11 7.67 -4.20
CA LEU A 133 3.64 7.85 -2.85
C LEU A 133 4.98 8.60 -2.93
N SER A 134 4.95 9.89 -2.60
CA SER A 134 6.15 10.73 -2.55
C SER A 134 6.62 10.86 -1.11
N ILE A 135 7.91 10.59 -0.86
CA ILE A 135 8.50 10.60 0.47
C ILE A 135 9.88 11.24 0.44
N THR A 136 10.10 12.15 1.38
CA THR A 136 11.40 12.77 1.65
C THR A 136 11.86 12.40 3.05
N PRO A 137 13.01 11.71 3.20
CA PRO A 137 13.66 11.53 4.50
C PRO A 137 14.39 12.80 4.91
N GLY A 138 14.24 13.24 6.15
CA GLY A 138 14.90 14.41 6.73
C GLY A 138 15.06 14.27 8.24
N TRP A 139 15.19 15.40 8.94
CA TRP A 139 15.35 15.43 10.39
C TRP A 139 14.23 16.21 11.06
N ALA A 140 14.02 15.96 12.34
CA ALA A 140 13.15 16.74 13.21
C ALA A 140 13.92 17.18 14.46
N TYR A 141 13.53 18.34 15.01
CA TYR A 141 14.14 18.93 16.21
C TYR A 141 15.65 19.11 16.07
N ARG A 142 16.10 19.77 15.01
CA ARG A 142 17.52 20.08 14.72
C ARG A 142 18.41 18.82 14.76
N GLY A 143 18.03 17.80 14.00
CA GLY A 143 18.81 16.57 13.89
C GLY A 143 18.57 15.52 14.97
N ARG A 144 17.75 15.80 15.99
CA ARG A 144 17.55 14.86 17.11
C ARG A 144 16.88 13.56 16.68
N PHE A 145 16.00 13.60 15.67
CA PHE A 145 15.29 12.43 15.18
C PHE A 145 15.27 12.40 13.66
N ASP A 146 15.33 11.19 13.10
CA ASP A 146 14.97 10.95 11.72
C ASP A 146 13.48 11.25 11.51
N HIS A 147 13.15 11.70 10.31
CA HIS A 147 11.81 12.12 9.94
C HIS A 147 11.49 11.71 8.50
N LEU A 148 10.27 11.24 8.26
CA LEU A 148 9.73 11.01 6.92
C LEU A 148 8.52 11.90 6.74
N TYR A 149 8.47 12.63 5.63
CA TYR A 149 7.32 13.45 5.28
C TYR A 149 7.05 13.35 3.79
N GLY A 150 5.82 13.66 3.38
CA GLY A 150 5.43 13.59 1.99
C GLY A 150 3.92 13.50 1.82
N SER A 151 3.50 12.91 0.70
CA SER A 151 2.10 12.83 0.31
C SER A 151 1.76 11.52 -0.40
N PHE A 152 0.48 11.15 -0.32
CA PHE A 152 -0.08 10.04 -1.07
C PHE A 152 -1.27 10.54 -1.89
N SER A 153 -1.19 10.34 -3.21
CA SER A 153 -2.18 10.83 -4.16
C SER A 153 -2.50 9.79 -5.24
N TYR A 154 -3.62 9.98 -5.93
CA TYR A 154 -4.00 9.20 -7.10
C TYR A 154 -4.74 10.11 -8.08
N LEU A 155 -4.27 10.16 -9.33
CA LEU A 155 -4.80 11.04 -10.38
C LEU A 155 -4.89 12.51 -9.92
N GLY A 156 -3.83 13.01 -9.27
CA GLY A 156 -3.76 14.37 -8.73
C GLY A 156 -4.58 14.63 -7.46
N ALA A 157 -5.46 13.71 -7.06
CA ALA A 157 -6.28 13.87 -5.86
C ALA A 157 -5.58 13.27 -4.61
N PRO A 158 -5.65 13.93 -3.45
CA PRO A 158 -5.10 13.39 -2.21
C PRO A 158 -5.86 12.15 -1.74
N VAL A 159 -5.14 11.17 -1.18
CA VAL A 159 -5.74 9.96 -0.60
C VAL A 159 -5.80 10.07 0.91
N TYR A 160 -7.00 10.04 1.49
CA TYR A 160 -7.24 10.08 2.93
C TYR A 160 -8.56 9.41 3.32
N GLY A 161 -8.74 9.15 4.61
CA GLY A 161 -9.98 8.63 5.20
C GLY A 161 -10.78 9.68 5.97
N PHE A 162 -11.99 9.32 6.38
CA PHE A 162 -12.92 10.16 7.14
C PHE A 162 -13.13 9.69 8.57
N ARG A 163 -12.90 8.41 8.86
CA ARG A 163 -13.16 7.79 10.15
C ARG A 163 -12.03 6.84 10.55
N THR A 164 -11.63 6.94 11.82
CA THR A 164 -10.54 6.15 12.39
C THR A 164 -10.90 5.70 13.80
N THR A 165 -10.27 4.63 14.27
CA THR A 165 -10.31 4.27 15.69
C THR A 165 -9.47 5.25 16.51
N LYS A 166 -9.63 5.24 17.84
CA LYS A 166 -8.75 5.99 18.76
C LYS A 166 -7.26 5.63 18.59
N ARG A 167 -6.94 4.47 18.00
CA ARG A 167 -5.57 4.00 17.73
C ARG A 167 -5.13 4.25 16.27
N GLY A 168 -5.88 5.02 15.49
CA GLY A 168 -5.51 5.42 14.13
C GLY A 168 -5.75 4.36 13.05
N ALA A 169 -6.53 3.32 13.31
CA ALA A 169 -6.91 2.35 12.27
C ALA A 169 -8.10 2.87 11.46
N PRO A 170 -8.09 2.82 10.11
CA PRO A 170 -9.24 3.20 9.29
C PRO A 170 -10.51 2.42 9.64
N LEU A 171 -11.64 3.12 9.66
CA LEU A 171 -12.99 2.55 9.85
C LEU A 171 -13.86 2.67 8.60
N ASP A 172 -13.29 3.14 7.49
CA ASP A 172 -13.97 3.35 6.22
C ASP A 172 -13.18 2.73 5.06
N ARG A 173 -13.76 2.81 3.86
CA ARG A 173 -13.14 2.29 2.63
C ARG A 173 -12.19 3.28 1.96
N TRP A 174 -11.98 4.46 2.53
CA TRP A 174 -11.17 5.55 1.99
C TRP A 174 -9.77 5.58 2.59
N GLY A 175 -9.66 5.51 3.91
CA GLY A 175 -8.39 5.55 4.64
C GLY A 175 -7.48 4.38 4.30
N ARG A 176 -6.18 4.67 4.19
CA ARG A 176 -5.12 3.70 3.92
C ARG A 176 -3.98 3.93 4.89
N SER A 177 -3.65 2.92 5.68
CA SER A 177 -2.47 3.00 6.56
C SER A 177 -1.20 2.88 5.71
N LEU A 178 -0.31 3.85 5.88
CA LEU A 178 1.08 3.78 5.45
C LEU A 178 1.83 3.01 6.52
N TYR A 179 2.55 1.96 6.10
CA TYR A 179 3.35 1.15 6.99
C TYR A 179 4.82 1.39 6.70
N VAL A 180 5.53 1.86 7.72
CA VAL A 180 6.97 2.08 7.66
C VAL A 180 7.66 0.84 8.20
N ASP A 181 8.57 0.29 7.40
CA ASP A 181 9.54 -0.69 7.82
C ASP A 181 10.94 -0.06 7.82
N THR A 182 11.77 -0.50 8.76
CA THR A 182 13.14 -0.04 8.96
C THR A 182 14.10 -1.22 8.78
N TYR A 183 15.21 -1.02 8.07
CA TYR A 183 16.20 -2.06 7.79
C TYR A 183 17.40 -1.90 8.73
N ASN A 184 17.81 -3.00 9.38
CA ASN A 184 18.97 -3.05 10.29
C ASN A 184 18.93 -1.93 11.34
N SER A 185 17.89 -1.94 12.17
CA SER A 185 17.67 -0.95 13.22
C SER A 185 17.85 -1.55 14.62
N ALA A 186 17.58 -0.76 15.66
CA ALA A 186 17.50 -1.26 17.03
C ALA A 186 16.48 -2.41 17.21
N TYR A 187 15.62 -2.67 16.23
CA TYR A 187 14.69 -3.81 16.20
C TYR A 187 15.31 -5.14 15.78
N GLY A 188 16.57 -5.12 15.35
CA GLY A 188 17.33 -6.28 14.90
C GLY A 188 17.60 -6.26 13.40
N PRO A 189 18.32 -7.28 12.90
CA PRO A 189 18.71 -7.35 11.49
C PRO A 189 17.50 -7.55 10.57
N GLY A 190 17.68 -7.12 9.31
CA GLY A 190 16.69 -7.19 8.25
C GLY A 190 15.59 -6.14 8.37
N TRP A 191 14.52 -6.31 7.58
CA TRP A 191 13.35 -5.43 7.62
C TRP A 191 12.49 -5.72 8.86
N ARG A 192 12.19 -4.68 9.64
CA ARG A 192 11.31 -4.71 10.81
C ARG A 192 10.25 -3.64 10.70
N ARG A 193 9.01 -3.93 11.12
CA ARG A 193 7.93 -2.95 11.17
C ARG A 193 8.25 -1.88 12.22
N GLU A 194 8.32 -0.63 11.78
CA GLU A 194 8.38 0.55 12.64
C GLU A 194 6.98 0.90 13.13
N ASN A 195 6.10 1.32 12.23
CA ASN A 195 4.76 1.75 12.62
C ASN A 195 3.79 1.73 11.44
N GLY A 196 2.50 1.94 11.73
CA GLY A 196 1.48 2.27 10.75
C GLY A 196 0.77 3.58 11.13
N PHE A 197 0.54 4.46 10.16
CA PHE A 197 -0.16 5.74 10.36
C PHE A 197 -0.97 6.12 9.14
N LEU A 198 -1.73 7.21 9.23
CA LEU A 198 -2.60 7.71 8.16
C LEU A 198 -2.10 9.03 7.63
N THR A 199 -2.50 9.32 6.40
CA THR A 199 -2.42 10.65 5.82
C THR A 199 -3.43 11.59 6.47
N ARG A 200 -3.11 12.88 6.46
CA ARG A 200 -3.99 13.96 6.91
C ARG A 200 -5.20 14.06 5.97
N ARG A 201 -6.37 14.24 6.58
CA ARG A 201 -7.63 14.50 5.86
C ARG A 201 -7.51 15.82 5.09
N GLY A 202 -7.98 15.83 3.85
CA GLY A 202 -7.99 17.00 2.97
C GLY A 202 -6.73 17.13 2.12
N THR A 203 -5.54 16.88 2.68
CA THR A 203 -4.27 17.12 1.97
C THR A 203 -3.59 15.85 1.47
N GLY A 204 -3.88 14.67 2.06
CA GLY A 204 -3.16 13.44 1.74
C GLY A 204 -1.69 13.47 2.16
N THR A 205 -1.28 14.45 2.96
CA THR A 205 0.11 14.60 3.45
C THR A 205 0.32 13.82 4.72
N PHE A 206 1.56 13.50 5.06
CA PHE A 206 1.91 12.83 6.32
C PHE A 206 3.28 13.28 6.81
N CYS A 207 3.48 13.11 8.12
CA CYS A 207 4.76 13.29 8.79
C CYS A 207 4.95 12.19 9.83
N TYR A 208 6.14 11.63 9.89
CA TYR A 208 6.47 10.53 10.77
C TYR A 208 7.88 10.67 11.34
N GLY A 209 7.98 10.92 12.65
CA GLY A 209 9.25 10.99 13.37
C GLY A 209 9.60 9.68 14.06
N PHE A 210 10.87 9.30 13.99
CA PHE A 210 11.41 8.13 14.69
C PHE A 210 11.78 8.50 16.13
N TYR A 211 10.77 8.57 16.99
CA TYR A 211 10.94 8.93 18.40
C TYR A 211 11.27 7.73 19.29
N ASN A 212 11.87 8.01 20.46
CA ASN A 212 12.11 6.99 21.47
C ASN A 212 10.77 6.45 22.00
N ARG A 213 10.56 5.14 21.84
CA ARG A 213 9.39 4.40 22.33
C ARG A 213 9.88 3.32 23.30
N GLY A 214 9.84 3.61 24.60
CA GLY A 214 10.22 2.63 25.63
C GLY A 214 11.70 2.22 25.59
N GLY A 215 12.59 3.19 25.37
CA GLY A 215 14.05 2.99 25.35
C GLY A 215 14.62 2.61 23.98
N ARG A 216 13.80 2.49 22.95
CA ARG A 216 14.24 2.10 21.59
C ARG A 216 13.80 3.13 20.56
N VAL A 217 14.73 3.45 19.66
CA VAL A 217 14.49 4.29 18.48
C VAL A 217 14.61 3.38 17.26
N GLY A 218 13.57 3.28 16.45
CA GLY A 218 13.56 2.38 15.28
C GLY A 218 14.22 2.94 14.02
N LYS A 219 15.09 3.93 14.15
CA LYS A 219 15.90 4.42 13.02
C LYS A 219 16.80 3.29 12.50
N GLY A 220 16.96 3.21 11.19
CA GLY A 220 17.69 2.13 10.51
C GLY A 220 18.58 2.68 9.40
N GLN A 221 19.16 1.80 8.60
CA GLN A 221 19.99 2.18 7.46
C GLN A 221 19.13 2.57 6.25
N LEU A 222 18.01 1.87 6.06
CA LEU A 222 17.04 2.12 5.00
C LEU A 222 15.62 2.15 5.58
N TYR A 223 14.76 2.88 4.89
CA TYR A 223 13.33 2.92 5.16
C TYR A 223 12.56 2.42 3.96
N ARG A 224 11.49 1.67 4.22
CA ARG A 224 10.51 1.28 3.22
C ARG A 224 9.13 1.67 3.72
N VAL A 225 8.36 2.33 2.88
CA VAL A 225 6.97 2.66 3.18
C VAL A 225 6.08 1.97 2.16
N THR A 226 5.16 1.14 2.62
CA THR A 226 4.18 0.47 1.76
C THR A 226 2.77 0.89 2.18
N VAL A 227 1.93 1.20 1.20
CA VAL A 227 0.54 1.59 1.40
C VAL A 227 -0.35 0.82 0.42
N ALA A 228 -1.54 0.47 0.89
CA ALA A 228 -2.56 -0.08 0.01
C ALA A 228 -3.11 1.00 -0.92
N GLY A 229 -3.26 0.70 -2.21
CA GLY A 229 -3.86 1.62 -3.17
C GLY A 229 -5.28 2.05 -2.78
N PRO A 230 -5.72 3.28 -3.11
CA PRO A 230 -7.13 3.67 -2.99
C PRO A 230 -8.03 2.75 -3.83
N GLY A 231 -9.29 2.56 -3.42
CA GLY A 231 -10.24 1.70 -4.14
C GLY A 231 -9.70 0.31 -4.41
N VAL A 232 -9.60 -0.04 -5.70
CA VAL A 232 -9.04 -1.31 -6.20
C VAL A 232 -7.72 -1.14 -6.97
N THR A 233 -7.01 -0.03 -6.77
CA THR A 233 -5.69 0.21 -7.39
C THR A 233 -4.56 -0.57 -6.68
N PRO A 234 -3.40 -0.75 -7.33
CA PRO A 234 -2.27 -1.48 -6.75
C PRO A 234 -1.75 -0.93 -5.42
N ASP A 235 -1.23 -1.82 -4.57
CA ASP A 235 -0.38 -1.41 -3.46
C ASP A 235 0.91 -0.80 -4.02
N VAL A 236 1.40 0.26 -3.40
CA VAL A 236 2.63 0.94 -3.83
C VAL A 236 3.63 1.00 -2.70
N THR A 237 4.92 1.07 -3.07
CA THR A 237 6.00 1.13 -2.10
C THR A 237 7.01 2.19 -2.50
N TRP A 238 7.54 2.86 -1.50
CA TRP A 238 8.73 3.68 -1.59
C TRP A 238 9.84 3.04 -0.75
N GLN A 239 11.08 3.18 -1.18
CA GLN A 239 12.26 2.78 -0.41
C GLN A 239 13.36 3.83 -0.59
N GLY A 240 14.05 4.16 0.50
CA GLY A 240 15.17 5.10 0.45
C GLY A 240 16.06 4.99 1.67
N ALA A 241 17.24 5.61 1.58
CA ALA A 241 18.18 5.68 2.69
C ALA A 241 17.63 6.52 3.84
N ALA A 242 18.10 6.22 5.05
CA ALA A 242 17.97 7.15 6.16
C ALA A 242 18.62 8.50 5.79
N PRO A 243 18.16 9.62 6.38
CA PRO A 243 18.66 10.95 6.09
C PRO A 243 20.17 11.09 6.37
N GLY A 244 20.71 10.30 7.31
CA GLY A 244 22.13 10.30 7.69
C GLY A 244 22.42 11.23 8.87
N ALA A 245 23.69 11.63 9.00
CA ALA A 245 24.11 12.64 9.97
C ALA A 245 23.39 13.97 9.70
N TYR A 246 23.00 14.68 10.76
CA TYR A 246 22.27 15.94 10.62
C TYR A 246 23.04 16.95 9.79
N ASP A 247 22.36 17.51 8.79
CA ASP A 247 22.90 18.55 7.91
C ASP A 247 21.93 19.74 7.88
N PRO A 248 22.28 20.86 8.54
CA PRO A 248 21.43 22.06 8.56
C PRO A 248 21.35 22.76 7.20
N GLY A 249 22.32 22.59 6.30
CA GLY A 249 22.27 23.11 4.94
C GLY A 249 21.21 22.38 4.12
N ARG A 250 21.26 21.04 4.13
CA ARG A 250 20.26 20.20 3.45
C ARG A 250 18.86 20.35 4.04
N GLU A 251 18.74 20.57 5.35
CA GLU A 251 17.45 20.89 5.98
C GLU A 251 16.86 22.20 5.44
N ARG A 252 17.69 23.25 5.26
CA ARG A 252 17.28 24.54 4.67
C ARG A 252 16.90 24.40 3.19
N GLU A 253 17.71 23.72 2.39
CA GLU A 253 17.43 23.50 0.96
C GLU A 253 16.11 22.77 0.72
N ARG A 254 15.78 21.81 1.60
CA ARG A 254 14.50 21.10 1.57
C ARG A 254 13.33 21.99 1.98
N GLY A 255 13.55 22.86 2.98
CA GLY A 255 12.61 23.93 3.31
C GLY A 255 12.34 24.91 2.16
N LEU A 256 13.32 25.12 1.27
CA LEU A 256 13.26 26.03 0.12
C LEU A 256 12.68 25.38 -1.15
N SER A 257 12.95 24.09 -1.39
CA SER A 257 12.49 23.35 -2.58
C SER A 257 11.01 22.93 -2.52
N GLY A 258 10.35 23.09 -1.37
CA GLY A 258 8.89 22.99 -1.22
C GLY A 258 8.14 24.30 -1.43
N LEU A 259 8.83 25.40 -1.79
CA LEU A 259 8.23 26.73 -1.98
C LEU A 259 7.58 26.86 -3.38
N GLY A 260 6.35 26.36 -3.50
CA GLY A 260 5.36 27.06 -4.33
C GLY A 260 5.08 28.46 -3.76
N PRO A 261 4.49 29.40 -4.54
CA PRO A 261 4.38 30.80 -4.15
C PRO A 261 3.45 30.94 -2.94
N GLY A 262 4.05 31.05 -1.76
CA GLY A 262 3.35 31.02 -0.48
C GLY A 262 4.29 30.62 0.65
N GLY A 263 5.30 31.45 0.91
CA GLY A 263 6.35 31.21 1.89
C GLY A 263 5.83 30.85 3.28
N GLY A 264 6.23 29.68 3.76
CA GLY A 264 6.06 29.24 5.14
C GLY A 264 6.63 27.85 5.35
N ASN A 265 7.64 27.74 6.22
CA ASN A 265 8.34 26.54 6.69
C ASN A 265 7.66 25.19 6.36
N ASP A 266 8.40 24.29 5.69
CA ASP A 266 8.04 22.90 5.34
C ASP A 266 7.62 22.03 6.55
N HIS A 267 7.82 22.53 7.77
CA HIS A 267 7.11 22.08 8.96
C HIS A 267 5.59 22.23 8.90
N ARG A 268 4.98 22.89 7.90
CA ARG A 268 3.52 23.01 7.69
C ARG A 268 2.89 21.84 6.92
N LEU A 269 3.69 20.97 6.27
CA LEU A 269 3.21 19.63 5.88
C LEU A 269 2.97 18.75 7.12
N CYS A 270 3.64 19.14 8.21
CA CYS A 270 3.46 18.66 9.57
C CYS A 270 2.67 19.69 10.42
#